data_AF-A0A7J3GYI9-F1
#
_entry.id   AF-A0A7J3GYI9-F1
#
_cell.length_a   1.000
_cell.length_b   1.000
_cell.length_c   1.000
_cell.angle_alpha   90.00
_cell.angle_beta   90.00
_cell.angle_gamma   90.00
#
_symmetry.space_group_name_H-M   'P 1'
#
loop_
_entity.id
_entity.type
_entity.pdbx_description
1 polymer ?
#
loop_
_entity_poly.entity_id
_entity_poly.type
_entity_poly.pdbx_seq_one_letter_code
_entity_poly.pdbx_strand_id
1 'polypeptide(L)'
;MREYETAPQYELVISNESLVRFAELIGLSHSEKRRKLQELLARYRRRPNAELFVATVESVVPDGVEEVYDVSVPGINAFDANGLLVHNCGEEPLYEYEVCNLGSVNLHAFVKRVNGRAVVDWEALAETVRTAYRFLDNVIDVNNYPLREIDEMAHRTRRVGLGIMGLADMLYALRIPYNSEEGFETMQRVMEFVAWHAYMDSERRVRERGQYALS
;
A
#
# COMPACT_ATOMS: atom_id res chain seq x y z
N MET A 1 17.36 30.72 2.12
CA MET A 1 17.05 29.28 2.17
C MET A 1 17.03 28.90 3.64
N ARG A 2 15.89 28.48 4.19
CA ARG A 2 15.82 28.10 5.62
C ARG A 2 16.39 26.69 5.75
N GLU A 3 17.37 26.51 6.63
CA GLU A 3 17.84 25.19 7.05
C GLU A 3 16.81 24.60 8.01
N TYR A 4 16.45 23.35 7.78
CA TYR A 4 15.55 22.58 8.64
C TYR A 4 16.41 21.59 9.43
N GLU A 5 16.25 21.55 10.76
CA GLU A 5 16.85 20.51 11.58
C GLU A 5 16.25 19.15 11.18
N THR A 6 17.09 18.25 10.67
CA THR A 6 16.70 16.89 10.30
C THR A 6 17.43 15.90 11.20
N ALA A 7 16.76 14.80 11.53
CA ALA A 7 17.36 13.71 12.29
C ALA A 7 18.53 13.08 11.49
N PRO A 8 19.54 12.50 12.16
CA PRO A 8 20.66 11.85 11.49
C PRO A 8 20.15 10.74 10.56
N GLN A 9 20.53 10.83 9.28
CA GLN A 9 20.33 9.76 8.32
C GLN A 9 21.46 8.74 8.44
N TYR A 10 21.10 7.47 8.47
CA TYR A 10 22.06 6.37 8.48
C TYR A 10 22.08 5.69 7.11
N GLU A 11 23.26 5.52 6.54
CA GLU A 11 23.46 4.79 5.30
C GLU A 11 24.30 3.53 5.57
N LEU A 12 23.83 2.39 5.09
CA LEU A 12 24.60 1.15 5.12
C LEU A 12 25.53 1.10 3.90
N VAL A 13 26.82 1.25 4.14
CA VAL A 13 27.84 1.17 3.09
C VAL A 13 28.56 -0.17 3.22
N ILE A 14 28.42 -1.03 2.20
CA ILE A 14 29.17 -2.28 2.08
C ILE A 14 30.27 -2.07 1.05
N SER A 15 31.53 -2.09 1.48
CA SER A 15 32.67 -1.75 0.62
C SER A 15 33.84 -2.71 0.82
N ASN A 16 34.97 -2.48 0.12
CA ASN A 16 36.23 -3.20 0.33
C ASN A 16 36.06 -4.74 0.27
N GLU A 17 36.78 -5.50 1.11
CA GLU A 17 36.63 -6.96 1.18
C GLU A 17 35.25 -7.41 1.66
N SER A 18 34.54 -6.57 2.44
CA SER A 18 33.20 -6.86 2.96
C SER A 18 32.17 -7.02 1.84
N LEU A 19 32.36 -6.34 0.71
CA LEU A 19 31.54 -6.51 -0.48
C LEU A 19 31.61 -7.92 -1.07
N VAL A 20 32.81 -8.52 -1.10
CA VAL A 20 33.01 -9.89 -1.60
C VAL A 20 32.33 -10.87 -0.65
N ARG A 21 32.58 -10.74 0.65
CA ARG A 21 31.95 -11.58 1.68
C ARG A 21 30.43 -11.46 1.67
N PHE A 22 29.90 -10.24 1.50
CA PHE A 22 28.47 -10.01 1.38
C PHE A 22 27.89 -10.77 0.19
N ALA A 23 28.54 -10.72 -0.97
CA ALA A 23 28.08 -11.43 -2.16
C ALA A 23 28.10 -12.96 -2.01
N GLU A 24 29.08 -13.49 -1.27
CA GLU A 24 29.23 -14.93 -1.01
C GLU A 24 28.26 -15.45 0.05
N LEU A 25 28.05 -14.69 1.13
CA LEU A 25 27.31 -15.14 2.31
C LEU A 25 25.83 -14.74 2.30
N ILE A 26 25.49 -13.60 1.70
CA ILE A 26 24.14 -12.99 1.78
C ILE A 26 23.55 -12.82 0.38
N GLY A 27 24.27 -12.12 -0.50
CA GLY A 27 23.82 -11.80 -1.86
C GLY A 27 22.64 -10.84 -1.89
N LEU A 28 22.02 -10.72 -3.07
CA LEU A 28 20.83 -9.88 -3.29
C LEU A 28 19.74 -10.70 -3.98
N SER A 29 18.55 -10.73 -3.38
CA SER A 29 17.38 -11.43 -3.93
C SER A 29 16.92 -10.81 -5.25
N HIS A 30 16.92 -9.48 -5.35
CA HIS A 30 16.49 -8.75 -6.55
C HIS A 30 17.45 -8.93 -7.74
N SER A 31 16.94 -9.36 -8.89
CA SER A 31 17.71 -9.70 -10.10
C SER A 31 18.62 -8.57 -10.60
N GLU A 32 18.08 -7.36 -10.80
CA GLU A 32 18.86 -6.19 -11.24
C GLU A 32 19.97 -5.81 -10.26
N LYS A 33 19.68 -5.79 -8.96
CA LYS A 33 20.69 -5.44 -7.94
C LYS A 33 21.78 -6.52 -7.87
N ARG A 34 21.41 -7.80 -8.00
CA ARG A 34 22.35 -8.92 -8.07
C ARG A 34 23.27 -8.81 -9.29
N ARG A 35 22.72 -8.49 -10.47
CA ARG A 35 23.51 -8.25 -11.69
C ARG A 35 24.51 -7.12 -11.49
N LYS A 36 24.07 -5.98 -10.95
CA LYS A 36 24.95 -4.83 -10.65
C LYS A 36 26.06 -5.19 -9.67
N LEU A 37 25.76 -5.97 -8.62
CA LEU A 37 26.75 -6.46 -7.67
C LEU A 37 27.80 -7.35 -8.38
N GLN A 38 27.36 -8.30 -9.22
CA GLN A 38 28.27 -9.16 -9.98
C GLN A 38 29.14 -8.39 -10.97
N GLU A 39 28.57 -7.41 -11.68
CA GLU A 39 29.34 -6.52 -12.56
C GLU A 39 30.38 -5.71 -11.79
N LEU A 40 30.03 -5.24 -10.59
CA LEU A 40 30.93 -4.47 -9.74
C LEU A 40 32.08 -5.34 -9.21
N LEU A 41 31.79 -6.58 -8.81
CA LEU A 41 32.80 -7.57 -8.42
C LEU A 41 33.71 -7.95 -9.60
N ALA A 42 33.16 -8.14 -10.79
CA ALA A 42 33.94 -8.46 -11.99
C ALA A 42 34.91 -7.33 -12.43
N ARG A 43 34.66 -6.09 -12.02
CA ARG A 43 35.56 -4.96 -12.28
C ARG A 43 36.82 -5.00 -11.41
N TYR A 44 36.81 -5.71 -10.28
CA TYR A 44 37.99 -5.83 -9.43
C TYR A 44 39.06 -6.71 -10.10
N ARG A 45 40.15 -6.08 -10.54
CA ARG A 45 41.33 -6.78 -11.10
C ARG A 45 42.35 -7.21 -10.05
N ARG A 46 42.21 -6.72 -8.83
CA ARG A 46 43.07 -6.98 -7.68
C ARG A 46 42.19 -7.30 -6.47
N ARG A 47 42.75 -7.97 -5.47
CA ARG A 47 42.07 -8.22 -4.20
C ARG A 47 41.63 -6.89 -3.59
N PRO A 48 40.37 -6.75 -3.16
CA PRO A 48 39.90 -5.55 -2.46
C PRO A 48 40.71 -5.28 -1.19
N ASN A 49 40.73 -4.01 -0.77
CA ASN A 49 41.41 -3.62 0.46
C ASN A 49 40.84 -4.40 1.66
N ALA A 50 41.71 -4.80 2.58
CA ALA A 50 41.28 -5.39 3.84
C ALA A 50 40.63 -4.31 4.72
N GLU A 51 39.63 -4.71 5.48
CA GLU A 51 38.87 -3.83 6.35
C GLU A 51 39.02 -4.27 7.80
N LEU A 52 39.27 -3.31 8.69
CA LEU A 52 39.39 -3.58 10.12
C LEU A 52 38.00 -3.57 10.73
N PHE A 53 37.59 -4.72 11.28
CA PHE A 53 36.34 -4.81 12.03
C PHE A 53 36.50 -4.09 13.36
N VAL A 54 35.73 -3.02 13.56
CA VAL A 54 35.67 -2.28 14.84
C VAL A 54 34.75 -2.94 15.87
N ALA A 55 33.91 -3.87 15.44
CA ALA A 55 33.01 -4.65 16.26
C ALA A 55 32.87 -6.06 15.66
N THR A 56 32.71 -7.05 16.52
CA THR A 56 32.47 -8.44 16.11
C THR A 56 31.16 -8.90 16.74
N VAL A 57 30.33 -9.62 16.00
CA VAL A 57 29.13 -10.25 16.57
C VAL A 57 29.59 -11.37 17.51
N GLU A 58 29.31 -11.21 18.80
CA GLU A 58 29.69 -12.19 19.83
C GLU A 58 28.87 -13.47 19.73
N SER A 59 27.56 -13.35 19.52
CA SER A 59 26.68 -14.49 19.29
C SER A 59 25.41 -14.09 18.52
N VAL A 60 24.81 -15.06 17.86
CA VAL A 60 23.45 -14.97 17.28
C VAL A 60 22.64 -16.06 17.96
N VAL A 61 21.64 -15.66 18.74
CA VAL A 61 20.81 -16.59 19.51
C VAL A 61 19.41 -16.62 18.88
N PRO A 62 18.86 -17.80 18.54
CA PRO A 62 17.48 -17.92 18.11
C PRO A 62 16.53 -17.44 19.23
N ASP A 63 15.67 -16.47 18.92
CA ASP A 63 14.72 -15.86 19.87
C ASP A 63 13.34 -16.55 19.86
N GLY A 64 13.25 -17.74 19.25
CA GLY A 64 12.02 -18.52 19.14
C GLY A 64 11.26 -18.30 17.84
N VAL A 65 10.12 -18.99 17.75
CA VAL A 65 9.14 -18.88 16.66
C VAL A 65 7.78 -18.74 17.32
N GLU A 66 7.06 -17.66 16.99
CA GLU A 66 5.72 -17.41 17.48
C GLU A 66 4.74 -17.34 16.30
N GLU A 67 3.54 -17.84 16.50
CA GLU A 67 2.48 -17.78 15.50
C GLU A 67 1.89 -16.36 15.53
N VAL A 68 2.16 -15.58 14.49
CA VAL A 68 1.65 -14.21 14.35
C VAL A 68 0.53 -14.17 13.33
N TYR A 69 -0.63 -13.65 13.77
CA TYR A 69 -1.84 -13.57 12.96
C TYR A 69 -1.96 -12.22 12.22
N ASP A 70 -1.09 -11.27 12.54
CA ASP A 70 -0.97 -9.96 11.91
C ASP A 70 0.46 -9.43 12.09
N VAL A 71 1.04 -8.78 11.08
CA VAL A 71 2.39 -8.20 11.19
C VAL A 71 2.27 -6.76 11.69
N SER A 72 2.22 -6.62 13.01
CA SER A 72 2.49 -5.36 13.68
C SER A 72 3.93 -5.39 14.18
N VAL A 73 4.76 -4.45 13.73
CA VAL A 73 6.12 -4.27 14.27
C VAL A 73 6.05 -3.19 15.34
N PRO A 74 6.15 -3.53 16.65
CA PRO A 74 6.03 -2.55 17.72
C PRO A 74 6.99 -1.37 17.51
N GLY A 75 6.45 -0.16 17.53
CA GLY A 75 7.20 1.07 17.29
C GLY A 75 7.09 1.55 15.85
N ILE A 76 7.88 0.99 14.93
CA ILE A 76 7.99 1.48 13.55
C ILE A 76 6.78 1.13 12.67
N ASN A 77 5.96 0.15 13.10
CA ASN A 77 4.76 -0.33 12.42
C ASN A 77 4.99 -0.73 10.94
N ALA A 78 6.23 -1.07 10.58
CA ALA A 78 6.62 -1.45 9.24
C ALA A 78 7.55 -2.67 9.26
N PHE A 79 7.40 -3.56 8.28
CA PHE A 79 8.16 -4.79 8.14
C PHE A 79 8.79 -4.93 6.75
N ASP A 80 9.84 -5.72 6.63
CA ASP A 80 10.45 -6.03 5.34
C ASP A 80 9.58 -7.06 4.58
N ALA A 81 9.04 -6.66 3.45
CA ALA A 81 8.40 -7.55 2.48
C ALA A 81 9.26 -7.61 1.21
N ASN A 82 10.19 -8.58 1.17
CA ASN A 82 11.11 -8.81 0.05
C ASN A 82 12.05 -7.62 -0.26
N GLY A 83 12.62 -6.99 0.77
CA GLY A 83 13.55 -5.87 0.61
C GLY A 83 12.85 -4.51 0.43
N LEU A 84 11.54 -4.45 0.67
CA LEU A 84 10.75 -3.23 0.75
C LEU A 84 10.23 -3.09 2.18
N LEU A 85 10.46 -1.94 2.80
CA LEU A 85 9.86 -1.63 4.09
C LEU A 85 8.40 -1.26 3.84
N VAL A 86 7.47 -2.11 4.28
CA VAL A 86 6.02 -1.96 4.07
C VAL A 86 5.36 -1.75 5.42
N HIS A 87 4.48 -0.77 5.51
CA HIS A 87 3.64 -0.50 6.67
C HIS A 87 2.20 -0.88 6.31
N ASN A 88 1.40 -1.36 7.26
CA ASN A 88 -0.05 -1.47 7.05
C ASN A 88 -0.60 -0.06 6.80
N CYS A 89 -1.23 0.19 5.65
CA CYS A 89 -1.56 1.56 5.23
C CYS A 89 -2.52 2.30 6.21
N GLY A 90 -3.10 1.60 7.19
CA GLY A 90 -3.88 2.17 8.29
C GLY A 90 -5.23 2.76 7.84
N GLU A 91 -5.61 2.49 6.60
CA GLU A 91 -6.81 2.97 5.93
C GLU A 91 -8.05 2.17 6.33
N GLU A 92 -7.88 0.91 6.74
CA GLU A 92 -8.93 0.06 7.29
C GLU A 92 -8.56 -0.44 8.69
N PRO A 93 -9.28 -0.03 9.74
CA PRO A 93 -9.15 -0.68 11.04
C PRO A 93 -9.80 -2.07 10.97
N LEU A 94 -8.98 -3.12 11.01
CA LEU A 94 -9.42 -4.51 10.95
C LEU A 94 -9.43 -5.14 12.35
N TYR A 95 -10.46 -5.95 12.61
CA TYR A 95 -10.50 -6.84 13.77
C TYR A 95 -9.80 -8.17 13.46
N GLU A 96 -9.63 -9.03 14.46
CA GLU A 96 -9.00 -10.34 14.31
C GLU A 96 -9.61 -11.13 13.14
N TYR A 97 -8.75 -11.68 12.28
CA TYR A 97 -9.12 -12.48 11.10
C TYR A 97 -9.95 -11.75 10.03
N GLU A 98 -10.10 -10.43 10.11
CA GLU A 98 -10.69 -9.65 9.02
C GLU A 98 -9.70 -9.44 7.87
N VAL A 99 -10.23 -9.14 6.69
CA VAL A 99 -9.47 -9.07 5.45
C VAL A 99 -9.54 -7.69 4.82
N CYS A 100 -8.40 -7.26 4.29
CA CYS A 100 -8.28 -6.00 3.58
C CYS A 100 -8.59 -6.21 2.09
N ASN A 101 -9.83 -5.91 1.67
CA ASN A 101 -10.27 -6.06 0.29
C ASN A 101 -10.44 -4.68 -0.37
N LEU A 102 -9.33 -4.18 -0.91
CA LEU A 102 -9.20 -2.79 -1.35
C LEU A 102 -9.36 -2.61 -2.86
N GLY A 103 -10.01 -1.53 -3.26
CA GLY A 103 -10.05 -1.03 -4.62
C GLY A 103 -9.98 0.49 -4.63
N SER A 104 -9.58 1.09 -5.75
CA SER A 104 -9.50 2.54 -5.87
C SER A 104 -10.03 3.04 -7.22
N VAL A 105 -10.82 4.11 -7.15
CA VAL A 105 -11.38 4.78 -8.33
C VAL A 105 -10.47 5.93 -8.75
N ASN A 106 -10.00 5.93 -10.00
CA ASN A 106 -9.22 7.04 -10.55
C ASN A 106 -10.12 8.23 -10.91
N LEU A 107 -10.14 9.26 -10.05
CA LEU A 107 -10.99 10.42 -10.19
C LEU A 107 -10.71 11.25 -11.44
N HIS A 108 -9.47 11.28 -11.92
CA HIS A 108 -9.09 12.04 -13.13
C HIS A 108 -9.82 11.53 -14.37
N ALA A 109 -10.13 10.23 -14.43
CA ALA A 109 -10.86 9.63 -15.55
C ALA A 109 -12.29 10.16 -15.69
N PHE A 110 -12.83 10.81 -14.64
CA PHE A 110 -14.18 11.36 -14.60
C PHE A 110 -14.20 12.88 -14.81
N VAL A 111 -13.14 13.47 -15.38
CA VAL A 111 -13.16 14.87 -15.80
C VAL A 111 -13.45 14.95 -17.29
N LYS A 112 -14.57 15.58 -17.65
CA LYS A 112 -14.99 15.80 -19.05
C LYS A 112 -15.02 17.28 -19.40
N ARG A 113 -14.99 17.58 -20.71
CA ARG A 113 -15.17 18.95 -21.22
C ARG A 113 -16.60 19.17 -21.68
N VAL A 114 -17.27 20.17 -21.11
CA VAL A 114 -18.61 20.63 -21.52
C VAL A 114 -18.52 22.11 -21.83
N ASN A 115 -18.87 22.51 -23.06
CA ASN A 115 -18.80 23.90 -23.52
C ASN A 115 -17.42 24.56 -23.27
N GLY A 116 -16.35 23.80 -23.48
CA GLY A 116 -14.96 24.24 -23.28
C GLY A 116 -14.48 24.27 -21.83
N ARG A 117 -15.34 24.02 -20.84
CA ARG A 117 -14.99 23.97 -19.41
C ARG A 117 -14.82 22.52 -18.94
N ALA A 118 -13.84 22.29 -18.07
CA ALA A 118 -13.66 21.00 -17.41
C ALA A 118 -14.68 20.87 -16.27
N VAL A 119 -15.40 19.75 -16.22
CA VAL A 119 -16.41 19.44 -15.22
C VAL A 119 -16.33 17.96 -14.84
N VAL A 120 -16.81 17.63 -13.65
CA VAL A 120 -16.88 16.25 -13.17
C VAL A 120 -18.04 15.51 -13.83
N ASP A 121 -17.78 14.31 -14.32
CA ASP A 121 -18.77 13.37 -14.83
C ASP A 121 -19.34 12.51 -13.71
N TRP A 122 -20.28 13.09 -12.96
CA TRP A 122 -20.90 12.44 -11.80
C TRP A 122 -21.64 11.15 -12.15
N GLU A 123 -22.25 11.07 -13.32
CA GLU A 123 -23.01 9.89 -13.75
C GLU A 123 -22.07 8.69 -13.98
N ALA A 124 -20.99 8.91 -14.72
CA ALA A 124 -19.98 7.89 -14.97
C ALA A 124 -19.24 7.49 -13.67
N LEU A 125 -18.98 8.45 -12.79
CA LEU A 125 -18.39 8.18 -11.47
C LEU A 125 -19.32 7.29 -10.63
N ALA A 126 -20.62 7.60 -10.57
CA ALA A 126 -21.59 6.79 -9.83
C ALA A 126 -21.67 5.36 -10.38
N GLU A 127 -21.72 5.18 -11.70
CA GLU A 127 -21.70 3.85 -12.32
C GLU A 127 -20.43 3.07 -11.98
N THR A 128 -19.28 3.73 -11.98
CA THR A 128 -18.00 3.10 -11.65
C THR A 128 -17.95 2.71 -10.18
N VAL A 129 -18.35 3.59 -9.26
CA VAL A 129 -18.39 3.31 -7.82
C VAL A 129 -19.26 2.09 -7.52
N ARG A 130 -20.44 2.01 -8.14
CA ARG A 130 -21.35 0.85 -8.03
C ARG A 130 -20.71 -0.44 -8.53
N THR A 131 -20.10 -0.38 -9.71
CA THR A 131 -19.41 -1.52 -10.31
C THR A 131 -18.22 -1.97 -9.46
N ALA A 132 -17.43 -1.04 -8.95
CA ALA A 132 -16.27 -1.30 -8.11
C ALA A 132 -16.69 -1.90 -6.77
N TYR A 133 -17.72 -1.36 -6.10
CA TYR A 133 -18.25 -1.93 -4.87
C TYR A 133 -18.73 -3.37 -5.08
N ARG A 134 -19.52 -3.62 -6.13
CA ARG A 134 -19.97 -4.97 -6.51
C ARG A 134 -18.80 -5.90 -6.81
N PHE A 135 -17.77 -5.41 -7.49
CA PHE A 135 -16.58 -6.19 -7.80
C PHE A 135 -15.87 -6.62 -6.51
N LEU A 136 -15.60 -5.67 -5.60
CA LEU A 136 -14.99 -5.97 -4.31
C LEU A 136 -15.85 -6.95 -3.49
N ASP A 137 -17.16 -6.73 -3.39
CA ASP A 137 -18.07 -7.67 -2.72
C ASP A 137 -17.99 -9.08 -3.31
N ASN A 138 -17.94 -9.20 -4.63
CA ASN A 138 -17.82 -10.51 -5.30
C ASN A 138 -16.42 -11.14 -5.13
N VAL A 139 -15.35 -10.35 -4.95
CA VAL A 139 -13.99 -10.86 -4.70
C VAL A 139 -13.97 -11.73 -3.44
N ILE A 140 -14.76 -11.38 -2.42
CA ILE A 140 -14.85 -12.17 -1.18
C ILE A 140 -15.26 -13.62 -1.47
N ASP A 141 -16.20 -13.83 -2.40
CA ASP A 141 -16.74 -15.16 -2.71
C ASP A 141 -15.75 -16.04 -3.50
N VAL A 142 -14.82 -15.42 -4.25
CA VAL A 142 -13.90 -16.12 -5.15
C VAL A 142 -12.47 -16.19 -4.61
N ASN A 143 -12.20 -15.48 -3.51
CA ASN A 143 -10.88 -15.45 -2.93
C ASN A 143 -10.57 -16.79 -2.25
N ASN A 144 -9.29 -17.18 -2.26
CA ASN A 144 -8.83 -18.36 -1.56
C ASN A 144 -8.13 -17.94 -0.26
N TYR A 145 -8.83 -18.04 0.86
CA TYR A 145 -8.30 -17.64 2.16
C TYR A 145 -7.40 -18.73 2.76
N PRO A 146 -6.23 -18.37 3.31
CA PRO A 146 -5.25 -19.35 3.78
C PRO A 146 -5.65 -20.05 5.08
N LEU A 147 -6.50 -19.42 5.89
CA LEU A 147 -7.00 -19.93 7.17
C LEU A 147 -8.53 -19.96 7.16
N ARG A 148 -9.12 -20.97 7.81
CA ARG A 148 -10.58 -21.14 7.85
C ARG A 148 -11.26 -20.03 8.63
N GLU A 149 -10.62 -19.56 9.69
CA GLU A 149 -11.08 -18.45 10.53
C GLU A 149 -11.23 -17.17 9.71
N ILE A 150 -10.28 -16.92 8.80
CA ILE A 150 -10.31 -15.78 7.87
C ILE A 150 -11.43 -15.95 6.85
N ASP A 151 -11.61 -17.14 6.29
CA ASP A 151 -12.69 -17.44 5.34
C ASP A 151 -14.07 -17.20 5.98
N GLU A 152 -14.30 -17.75 7.16
CA GLU A 152 -15.54 -17.60 7.92
C GLU A 152 -15.80 -16.12 8.28
N MET A 153 -14.77 -15.40 8.72
CA MET A 153 -14.87 -13.98 9.05
C MET A 153 -15.17 -13.11 7.82
N ALA A 154 -14.43 -13.32 6.73
CA ALA A 154 -14.60 -12.57 5.49
C ALA A 154 -16.01 -12.74 4.91
N HIS A 155 -16.56 -13.95 4.92
CA HIS A 155 -17.93 -14.21 4.49
C HIS A 155 -19.00 -13.66 5.44
N ARG A 156 -18.69 -13.58 6.74
CA ARG A 156 -19.60 -13.05 7.77
C ARG A 156 -19.74 -11.54 7.73
N THR A 157 -18.61 -10.81 7.67
CA THR A 157 -18.59 -9.34 7.78
C THR A 157 -18.59 -8.65 6.42
N ARG A 158 -17.99 -9.30 5.41
CA ARG A 158 -17.89 -8.83 4.02
C ARG A 158 -17.41 -7.37 3.88
N ARG A 159 -16.43 -6.99 4.69
CA ARG A 159 -15.82 -5.66 4.62
C ARG A 159 -15.09 -5.46 3.29
N VAL A 160 -15.22 -4.26 2.76
CA VAL A 160 -14.57 -3.82 1.52
C VAL A 160 -14.10 -2.38 1.67
N GLY A 161 -12.94 -2.07 1.10
CA GLY A 161 -12.33 -0.74 1.13
C GLY A 161 -12.29 -0.12 -0.25
N LEU A 162 -13.29 0.70 -0.56
CA LEU A 162 -13.31 1.47 -1.81
C LEU A 162 -12.71 2.86 -1.58
N GLY A 163 -11.46 3.02 -1.98
CA GLY A 163 -10.73 4.29 -1.95
C GLY A 163 -10.79 5.07 -3.28
N ILE A 164 -9.99 6.13 -3.34
CA ILE A 164 -9.82 6.98 -4.52
C ILE A 164 -8.34 7.14 -4.86
N MET A 165 -8.06 7.44 -6.13
CA MET A 165 -6.76 7.92 -6.59
C MET A 165 -6.96 9.06 -7.60
N GLY A 166 -5.87 9.74 -7.99
CA GLY A 166 -5.94 10.78 -9.02
C GLY A 166 -6.67 12.06 -8.60
N LEU A 167 -6.80 12.31 -7.29
CA LEU A 167 -7.46 13.51 -6.76
C LEU A 167 -6.75 14.80 -7.19
N ALA A 168 -5.42 14.84 -7.08
CA ALA A 168 -4.62 15.98 -7.50
C ALA A 168 -4.74 16.22 -9.01
N ASP A 169 -4.71 15.16 -9.81
CA ASP A 169 -4.87 15.22 -11.27
C ASP A 169 -6.27 15.70 -11.69
N MET A 170 -7.31 15.31 -10.93
CA MET A 170 -8.68 15.80 -11.11
C MET A 170 -8.76 17.32 -10.85
N LEU A 171 -8.24 17.78 -9.71
CA LEU A 171 -8.23 19.21 -9.36
C LEU A 171 -7.42 20.03 -10.37
N TYR A 172 -6.28 19.50 -10.83
CA TYR A 172 -5.48 20.11 -11.87
C TYR A 172 -6.26 20.25 -13.19
N ALA A 173 -6.96 19.20 -13.63
CA ALA A 173 -7.76 19.24 -14.85
C ALA A 173 -8.95 20.23 -14.75
N LEU A 174 -9.54 20.35 -13.57
CA LEU A 174 -10.58 21.33 -13.26
C LEU A 174 -10.04 22.76 -13.10
N ARG A 175 -8.72 22.93 -13.04
CA ARG A 175 -8.01 24.19 -12.78
C ARG A 175 -8.30 24.78 -11.39
N ILE A 176 -8.48 23.91 -10.40
CA ILE A 176 -8.73 24.27 -9.01
C ILE A 176 -7.44 24.07 -8.20
N PRO A 177 -6.90 25.10 -7.53
CA PRO A 177 -5.75 24.93 -6.65
C PRO A 177 -6.06 23.96 -5.49
N TYR A 178 -5.14 23.04 -5.20
CA TYR A 178 -5.36 22.00 -4.19
C TYR A 178 -5.72 22.56 -2.80
N ASN A 179 -5.10 23.69 -2.43
CA ASN A 179 -5.25 24.33 -1.12
C ASN A 179 -6.24 25.51 -1.11
N SER A 180 -7.07 25.67 -2.15
CA SER A 180 -8.13 26.68 -2.15
C SER A 180 -9.39 26.17 -1.45
N GLU A 181 -10.25 27.09 -1.02
CA GLU A 181 -11.58 26.77 -0.48
C GLU A 181 -12.40 25.92 -1.47
N GLU A 182 -12.41 26.31 -2.75
CA GLU A 182 -13.03 25.52 -3.82
C GLU A 182 -12.42 24.10 -3.96
N GLY A 183 -11.11 23.96 -3.73
CA GLY A 183 -10.43 22.66 -3.69
C GLY A 183 -10.94 21.79 -2.56
N PHE A 184 -11.03 22.34 -1.35
CA PHE A 184 -11.59 21.63 -0.19
C PHE A 184 -13.06 21.24 -0.38
N GLU A 185 -13.91 22.15 -0.89
CA GLU A 185 -15.31 21.86 -1.18
C GLU A 185 -15.45 20.76 -2.25
N THR A 186 -14.62 20.80 -3.29
CA THR A 186 -14.62 19.77 -4.33
C THR A 186 -14.20 18.41 -3.77
N MET A 187 -13.14 18.37 -2.95
CA MET A 187 -12.68 17.16 -2.29
C MET A 187 -13.78 16.56 -1.39
N GLN A 188 -14.43 17.38 -0.56
CA GLN A 188 -15.54 16.95 0.29
C GLN A 188 -16.68 16.36 -0.52
N ARG A 189 -17.12 17.08 -1.56
CA ARG A 189 -18.22 16.66 -2.42
C ARG A 189 -17.92 15.33 -3.12
N VAL A 190 -16.70 15.15 -3.63
CA VAL A 190 -16.29 13.89 -4.27
C VAL A 190 -16.30 12.74 -3.28
N MET A 191 -15.74 12.94 -2.09
CA MET A 191 -15.70 11.90 -1.05
C MET A 191 -17.11 11.53 -0.56
N GLU A 192 -17.97 12.52 -0.31
CA GLU A 192 -19.38 12.30 0.05
C GLU A 192 -20.11 11.52 -1.05
N PHE A 193 -19.90 11.91 -2.32
CA PHE A 193 -20.53 11.24 -3.46
C PHE A 193 -20.11 9.77 -3.58
N VAL A 194 -18.80 9.48 -3.47
CA VAL A 194 -18.29 8.11 -3.52
C VAL A 194 -18.85 7.28 -2.35
N ALA A 195 -18.80 7.81 -1.13
CA ALA A 195 -19.31 7.12 0.06
C ALA A 195 -20.82 6.84 -0.04
N TRP A 196 -21.61 7.85 -0.42
CA TRP A 196 -23.06 7.73 -0.60
C TRP A 196 -23.40 6.64 -1.62
N HIS A 197 -22.76 6.65 -2.79
CA HIS A 197 -23.05 5.66 -3.82
C HIS A 197 -22.60 4.25 -3.43
N ALA A 198 -21.50 4.10 -2.70
CA ALA A 198 -21.08 2.81 -2.15
C ALA A 198 -22.08 2.27 -1.12
N TYR A 199 -22.56 3.11 -0.19
CA TYR A 199 -23.57 2.71 0.81
C TYR A 199 -24.91 2.34 0.17
N MET A 200 -25.36 3.11 -0.81
CA MET A 200 -26.60 2.80 -1.55
C MET A 200 -26.50 1.45 -2.29
N ASP A 201 -25.33 1.10 -2.81
CA ASP A 201 -25.13 -0.20 -3.45
C ASP A 201 -25.01 -1.33 -2.43
N SER A 202 -24.38 -1.09 -1.28
CA SER A 202 -24.39 -1.99 -0.14
C SER A 202 -25.82 -2.33 0.29
N GLU A 203 -26.67 -1.32 0.47
CA GLU A 203 -28.08 -1.50 0.82
C GLU A 203 -28.86 -2.30 -0.24
N ARG A 204 -28.63 -2.01 -1.53
CA ARG A 204 -29.24 -2.78 -2.62
C ARG A 204 -28.86 -4.26 -2.54
N ARG A 205 -27.62 -4.57 -2.18
CA ARG A 205 -27.10 -5.94 -2.07
C ARG A 205 -27.70 -6.71 -0.91
N VAL A 206 -28.08 -6.04 0.18
CA VAL A 206 -28.78 -6.69 1.30
C VAL A 206 -30.06 -7.41 0.83
N ARG A 207 -30.74 -6.90 -0.20
CA ARG A 207 -31.92 -7.56 -0.78
C ARG A 207 -31.59 -8.88 -1.50
N GLU A 208 -30.39 -9.00 -2.04
CA GLU A 208 -29.92 -10.17 -2.79
C GLU A 208 -29.21 -11.18 -1.86
N ARG A 209 -28.45 -10.70 -0.88
CA ARG A 209 -27.52 -11.50 -0.07
C ARG A 209 -27.86 -11.58 1.43
N GLY A 210 -28.85 -10.82 1.88
CA GLY A 210 -29.17 -10.70 3.31
C GLY A 210 -28.28 -9.67 4.03
N GLN A 211 -28.59 -9.42 5.30
CA GLN A 211 -27.80 -8.53 6.14
C GLN A 211 -26.52 -9.21 6.63
N TYR A 212 -25.42 -8.46 6.65
CA TYR A 212 -24.14 -8.93 7.18
C TYR A 212 -24.04 -8.65 8.67
N ALA A 213 -23.36 -9.52 9.42
CA ALA A 213 -23.20 -9.34 10.85
C ALA A 213 -22.16 -8.24 11.13
N LEU A 214 -22.45 -7.39 12.13
CA LEU A 214 -21.49 -6.42 12.64
C LEU A 214 -20.63 -7.14 13.69
N SER A 215 -19.48 -7.68 13.25
CA SER A 215 -18.42 -8.37 14.03
C SER A 215 -18.89 -9.51 14.95
#